data_AF-A0A367S2J9-F1
#
_entry.id   AF-A0A367S2J9-F1
#
_cell.length_a   1.000
_cell.length_b   1.000
_cell.length_c   1.000
_cell.angle_alpha   90.00
_cell.angle_beta   90.00
_cell.angle_gamma   90.00
#
_symmetry.space_group_name_H-M   'P 1'
#
loop_
_entity.id
_entity.type
_entity.pdbx_description
1 polymer ?
#
loop_
_entity_poly.entity_id
_entity_poly.type
_entity_poly.pdbx_seq_one_letter_code
_entity_poly.pdbx_strand_id
1 'polypeptide(L)' 'MDETSEFTTTNNVTAQDVAEVIAELEQYRERLVQETTETAKRAKLMRVSVMAKLEPELAKIDSALQELRAQQAALSA' A
#
# COMPACT_ATOMS: atom_id res chain seq x y z
N MET A 1 29.92 -7.46 -20.91
CA MET A 1 29.45 -6.21 -20.27
C MET A 1 27.99 -6.15 -20.61
N ASP A 2 27.17 -6.65 -19.69
CA ASP A 2 25.73 -6.84 -19.91
C ASP A 2 25.06 -5.47 -19.91
N GLU A 3 24.29 -5.26 -20.97
CA GLU A 3 23.69 -4.00 -21.38
C GLU A 3 22.84 -3.40 -20.27
N THR A 4 23.18 -2.18 -19.86
CA THR A 4 22.34 -1.29 -19.07
C THR A 4 21.05 -1.06 -19.84
N SER A 5 20.06 -1.92 -19.58
CA SER A 5 18.71 -1.85 -20.12
C SER A 5 18.18 -0.44 -19.92
N GLU A 6 17.80 0.14 -21.04
CA GLU A 6 17.37 1.50 -21.23
C GLU A 6 16.27 1.88 -20.23
N PHE A 7 16.64 2.69 -19.23
CA PHE A 7 15.70 3.49 -18.44
C PHE A 7 15.16 4.64 -19.30
N THR A 8 14.47 4.29 -20.39
CA THR A 8 13.75 5.24 -21.24
C THR A 8 12.31 4.75 -21.40
N THR A 9 11.63 4.49 -20.29
CA THR A 9 10.18 4.27 -20.33
C THR A 9 9.50 5.63 -20.35
N THR A 10 8.95 5.97 -21.51
CA THR A 10 7.89 6.96 -21.65
C THR A 10 6.73 6.48 -20.79
N ASN A 11 6.66 7.00 -19.56
CA ASN A 11 5.88 6.48 -18.42
C ASN A 11 4.37 6.61 -18.61
N ASN A 12 3.83 5.88 -19.59
CA ASN A 12 2.40 5.59 -19.67
C ASN A 12 2.10 4.59 -18.56
N VAL A 13 1.68 5.11 -17.41
CA VAL A 13 1.16 4.30 -16.31
C VAL A 13 0.05 3.41 -16.88
N THR A 14 0.27 2.10 -16.89
CA THR A 14 -0.72 1.13 -17.37
C THR A 14 -1.63 0.69 -16.24
N ALA A 15 -2.79 0.12 -16.56
CA ALA A 15 -3.67 -0.49 -15.56
C ALA A 15 -2.97 -1.62 -14.76
N GLN A 16 -1.93 -2.24 -15.34
CA GLN A 16 -1.14 -3.28 -14.68
C GLN A 16 -0.17 -2.68 -13.66
N ASP A 17 0.51 -1.57 -14.00
CA ASP A 17 1.37 -0.84 -13.05
C ASP A 17 0.58 -0.40 -11.81
N VAL A 18 -0.64 0.12 -12.02
CA VAL A 18 -1.51 0.53 -10.90
C VAL A 18 -1.98 -0.70 -10.10
N ALA A 19 -2.21 -1.85 -10.74
CA ALA A 19 -2.56 -3.09 -10.06
C ALA A 19 -1.45 -3.56 -9.10
N GLU A 20 -0.20 -3.50 -9.55
CA GLU A 20 0.97 -3.86 -8.75
C GLU A 20 1.09 -2.95 -7.52
N VAL A 21 0.98 -1.63 -7.73
CA VAL A 21 1.02 -0.66 -6.62
C VAL A 21 -0.12 -0.88 -5.63
N ILE A 22 -1.35 -1.19 -6.10
CA ILE A 22 -2.48 -1.54 -5.23
C ILE A 22 -2.12 -2.75 -4.36
N ALA A 23 -1.61 -3.83 -4.96
CA ALA A 23 -1.26 -5.05 -4.25
C ALA A 23 -0.16 -4.81 -3.20
N GLU A 24 0.86 -4.01 -3.54
CA GLU A 24 1.92 -3.62 -2.61
C GLU A 24 1.36 -2.81 -1.43
N LEU A 25 0.45 -1.87 -1.69
CA LEU A 25 -0.15 -1.02 -0.66
C LEU A 25 -1.08 -1.82 0.26
N GLU A 26 -1.81 -2.80 -0.26
CA GLU A 26 -2.62 -3.74 0.52
C GLU A 26 -1.74 -4.62 1.42
N GLN A 27 -0.65 -5.15 0.89
CA GLN A 27 0.32 -5.93 1.67
C GLN A 27 0.96 -5.08 2.76
N TYR A 28 1.31 -3.82 2.45
CA TYR A 28 1.85 -2.88 3.41
C TYR A 28 0.86 -2.61 4.54
N ARG A 29 -0.42 -2.38 4.22
CA ARG A 29 -1.50 -2.21 5.20
C ARG A 29 -1.59 -3.39 6.15
N GLU A 30 -1.60 -4.62 5.62
CA GLU A 30 -1.69 -5.83 6.43
C GLU A 30 -0.47 -5.98 7.35
N ARG A 31 0.75 -5.80 6.80
CA ARG A 31 1.99 -5.84 7.57
C ARG A 31 1.97 -4.82 8.70
N LEU A 32 1.53 -3.59 8.43
CA LEU A 32 1.46 -2.52 9.42
C LEU A 32 0.52 -2.89 10.59
N VAL A 33 -0.64 -3.49 10.31
CA VAL A 33 -1.57 -3.99 11.33
C VAL A 33 -0.94 -5.13 12.14
N GLN A 34 -0.28 -6.07 11.46
CA GLN A 34 0.39 -7.20 12.10
C GLN A 34 1.51 -6.72 13.03
N GLU A 35 2.45 -5.93 12.51
CA GLU A 35 3.58 -5.36 13.27
C GLU A 35 3.11 -4.53 14.45
N THR A 36 2.06 -3.71 14.27
CA THR A 36 1.50 -2.92 15.36
C THR A 36 0.85 -3.81 16.42
N THR A 37 0.13 -4.86 16.00
CA THR A 37 -0.51 -5.82 16.92
C THR A 37 0.53 -6.64 17.70
N GLU A 38 1.59 -7.10 17.02
CA GLU A 38 2.70 -7.79 17.66
C GLU A 38 3.46 -6.88 18.63
N THR A 39 3.74 -5.65 18.23
CA THR A 39 4.39 -4.65 19.08
C THR A 39 3.54 -4.35 20.30
N ALA A 40 2.23 -4.16 20.12
CA ALA A 40 1.29 -3.97 21.23
C ALA A 40 1.34 -5.14 22.21
N LYS A 41 1.33 -6.38 21.69
CA LYS A 41 1.41 -7.61 22.50
C LYS A 41 2.72 -7.68 23.29
N ARG A 42 3.86 -7.40 22.65
CA ARG A 42 5.19 -7.39 23.29
C ARG A 42 5.31 -6.30 24.36
N ALA A 43 4.74 -5.13 24.09
CA ALA A 43 4.71 -4.00 25.02
C ALA A 43 3.62 -4.11 26.10
N LYS A 44 2.80 -5.18 26.10
CA LYS A 44 1.63 -5.36 26.99
C LYS A 44 0.63 -4.19 26.92
N LEU A 45 0.57 -3.52 25.77
CA LEU A 45 -0.38 -2.46 25.50
C LEU A 45 -1.72 -3.05 25.06
N MET A 46 -2.81 -2.38 25.41
CA MET A 46 -4.13 -2.75 24.89
C MET A 46 -4.18 -2.51 23.39
N ARG A 47 -4.52 -3.57 22.63
CA ARG A 47 -4.65 -3.52 21.16
C ARG A 47 -5.50 -2.35 20.70
N VAL A 48 -6.63 -2.09 21.36
CA VAL A 48 -7.55 -0.99 21.03
C VAL A 48 -6.84 0.37 21.05
N SER A 49 -6.01 0.63 22.07
CA SER A 49 -5.29 1.90 22.20
C SER A 49 -4.22 2.09 21.12
N VAL A 50 -3.55 1.02 20.68
CA VAL A 50 -2.53 1.10 19.64
C VAL A 50 -3.17 1.17 18.25
N MET A 51 -4.25 0.43 18.03
CA MET A 51 -5.06 0.50 16.81
C MET A 51 -5.67 1.88 16.62
N ALA A 52 -6.18 2.54 17.67
CA ALA A 52 -6.71 3.90 17.57
C ALA A 52 -5.66 4.92 17.08
N LYS A 53 -4.38 4.69 17.38
CA LYS A 53 -3.27 5.52 16.86
C LYS A 53 -2.90 5.16 15.42
N LEU A 54 -3.12 3.91 15.03
CA LEU A 54 -2.83 3.39 13.70
C LEU A 54 -3.95 3.70 12.70
N GLU A 55 -5.19 3.81 13.16
CA GLU A 55 -6.39 4.09 12.37
C GLU A 55 -6.26 5.25 11.38
N PRO A 56 -5.70 6.44 11.74
CA PRO A 56 -5.51 7.52 10.77
C PRO A 56 -4.54 7.15 9.63
N GLU A 57 -3.52 6.34 9.88
CA GLU A 57 -2.61 5.89 8.82
C GLU A 57 -3.28 4.84 7.92
N LEU A 58 -4.06 3.91 8.50
CA LEU A 58 -4.85 2.96 7.73
C LEU A 58 -5.88 3.67 6.86
N ALA A 59 -6.53 4.72 7.39
CA ALA A 59 -7.49 5.51 6.63
C ALA A 59 -6.85 6.23 5.43
N LYS A 60 -5.60 6.71 5.57
CA LYS A 60 -4.85 7.28 4.43
C LYS A 60 -4.54 6.23 3.38
N ILE A 61 -4.09 5.05 3.81
CA ILE A 61 -3.82 3.92 2.90
C ILE A 61 -5.11 3.51 2.18
N ASP A 62 -6.22 3.39 2.90
CA ASP A 62 -7.52 3.03 2.35
C ASP A 62 -8.01 4.08 1.34
N SER A 63 -7.82 5.37 1.62
CA SER A 63 -8.14 6.45 0.68
C SER A 63 -7.28 6.36 -0.59
N ALA A 64 -5.96 6.16 -0.44
CA ALA A 64 -5.05 5.99 -1.57
C ALA A 64 -5.40 4.73 -2.41
N LEU A 65 -5.78 3.63 -1.77
CA LEU A 65 -6.27 2.43 -2.45
C LEU A 65 -7.51 2.71 -3.29
N GLN A 66 -8.46 3.50 -2.77
CA GLN A 66 -9.64 3.89 -3.54
C GLN A 66 -9.28 4.74 -4.75
N GLU A 67 -8.39 5.72 -4.58
CA GLU A 67 -7.92 6.58 -5.68
C GLU A 67 -7.17 5.77 -6.75
N LEU A 68 -6.32 4.84 -6.35
CA LEU A 68 -5.59 3.96 -7.28
C LEU A 68 -6.55 3.01 -8.01
N ARG A 69 -7.53 2.43 -7.31
CA ARG A 69 -8.56 1.59 -7.96
C ARG A 69 -9.40 2.37 -8.96
N ALA A 70 -9.72 3.63 -8.67
CA ALA A 70 -10.43 4.52 -9.61
C ALA A 70 -9.56 4.82 -10.85
N GLN A 71 -8.26 5.09 -10.66
CA GLN A 71 -7.31 5.28 -11.75
C GLN A 71 -7.15 4.02 -12.60
N GLN A 72 -7.03 2.85 -11.96
CA GLN A 72 -6.97 1.56 -12.65
C GLN A 72 -8.22 1.32 -13.51
N ALA A 73 -9.39 1.58 -12.94
CA ALA A 73 -10.66 1.45 -13.66
C ALA A 73 -10.70 2.37 -14.89
N ALA A 74 -10.26 3.63 -14.74
CA ALA A 74 -10.17 4.60 -15.84
C ALA A 74 -9.17 4.21 -16.93
N LEU A 75 -8.10 3.49 -16.59
CA LEU A 75 -7.11 2.98 -17.54
C LEU A 75 -7.56 1.67 -18.23
N SER A 76 -8.52 0.96 -17.65
CA SER A 76 -9.08 -0.30 -18.16
C SER A 76 -10.41 -0.15 -18.92
N ALA A 77 -11.00 1.06 -18.91
CA ALA A 77 -12.27 1.39 -19.55
C ALA A 77 -12.08 1.83 -21.02
#